data_AF-A0A6G4EKY8-F1
#
_entry.id   AF-A0A6G4EKY8-F1
#
_cell.length_a   1.000
_cell.length_b   1.000
_cell.length_c   1.000
_cell.angle_alpha   90.00
_cell.angle_beta   90.00
_cell.angle_gamma   90.00
#
_symmetry.space_group_name_H-M   'P 1'
#
loop_
_entity.id
_entity.type
_entity.pdbx_description
1 polymer ?
#
loop_
_entity_poly.entity_id
_entity_poly.type
_entity_poly.pdbx_seq_one_letter_code
_entity_poly.pdbx_strand_id
1 'polypeptide(L)'
;PVYHNVTCGLDAMKEQAQKATVIICLATVLHSVATANLASSYKVVDGIVRPVYVYSIDIAEYAVNQVAAAREHVGVKTIVTNVQDFVVNVQKNVLK
;
A
#
# COMPACT_ATOMS: atom_id res chain seq x y z
N PRO A 1 -13.02 -9.77 -7.61
CA PRO A 1 -13.29 -9.89 -9.06
C PRO A 1 -11.95 -9.97 -9.81
N VAL A 2 -11.89 -10.65 -10.95
CA VAL A 2 -10.70 -10.67 -11.82
C VAL A 2 -11.02 -9.84 -13.06
N TYR A 3 -10.21 -8.81 -13.32
CA TYR A 3 -10.36 -7.94 -14.48
C TYR A 3 -9.32 -8.32 -15.54
N HIS A 4 -9.76 -8.72 -16.73
CA HIS A 4 -8.86 -9.02 -17.85
C HIS A 4 -8.37 -7.75 -18.55
N ASN A 5 -9.19 -6.70 -18.55
CA ASN A 5 -8.82 -5.39 -19.09
C ASN A 5 -8.05 -4.58 -18.03
N VAL A 6 -6.85 -4.13 -18.39
CA VAL A 6 -5.94 -3.42 -17.49
C VAL A 6 -6.54 -2.11 -16.98
N THR A 7 -7.17 -1.31 -17.85
CA THR A 7 -7.80 -0.04 -17.48
C THR A 7 -8.90 -0.26 -16.46
N CYS A 8 -9.80 -1.22 -16.70
CA CYS A 8 -10.85 -1.57 -15.74
C CYS A 8 -10.28 -2.04 -14.39
N GLY A 9 -9.18 -2.81 -14.42
CA GLY A 9 -8.50 -3.26 -13.21
C GLY A 9 -7.88 -2.11 -12.41
N LEU A 10 -7.22 -1.16 -13.09
CA LEU A 10 -6.64 0.03 -12.47
C LEU A 10 -7.71 0.99 -11.93
N ASP A 11 -8.82 1.16 -12.65
CA ASP A 11 -9.95 1.97 -12.18
C ASP A 11 -10.57 1.38 -10.90
N ALA A 12 -10.78 0.07 -10.85
CA ALA A 12 -11.25 -0.61 -9.65
C ALA A 12 -10.24 -0.52 -8.49
N MET A 13 -8.93 -0.61 -8.78
CA MET A 13 -7.87 -0.44 -7.78
C MET A 13 -7.86 0.99 -7.22
N LYS A 14 -8.02 2.00 -8.09
CA LYS A 14 -8.08 3.42 -7.71
C LYS A 14 -9.29 3.70 -6.82
N GLU A 15 -10.47 3.18 -7.17
CA GLU A 15 -11.68 3.33 -6.37
C GLU A 15 -11.48 2.78 -4.94
N GLN A 16 -10.82 1.64 -4.82
CA GLN A 16 -10.51 1.05 -3.52
C GLN A 16 -9.45 1.85 -2.76
N ALA A 17 -8.39 2.29 -3.44
CA ALA A 17 -7.33 3.09 -2.85
C ALA A 17 -7.83 4.43 -2.29
N GLN A 18 -8.79 5.08 -2.95
CA GLN A 18 -9.40 6.33 -2.47
C GLN A 18 -10.17 6.19 -1.15
N LYS A 19 -10.64 4.98 -0.83
CA LYS A 19 -11.35 4.70 0.41
C LYS A 19 -10.37 4.51 1.58
N ALA A 20 -9.13 4.08 1.31
CA ALA A 20 -8.14 3.75 2.31
C ALA A 20 -7.58 4.97 3.07
N THR A 21 -7.31 4.78 4.36
CA THR A 21 -6.50 5.69 5.20
C THR A 21 -5.12 5.11 5.49
N VAL A 22 -4.98 3.79 5.37
CA VAL A 22 -3.74 3.03 5.48
C VAL A 22 -3.73 1.99 4.37
N ILE A 23 -2.60 1.84 3.69
CA ILE A 23 -2.36 0.83 2.65
C ILE A 23 -1.17 -0.02 3.08
N ILE A 24 -1.32 -1.33 3.02
CA ILE A 24 -0.27 -2.29 3.36
C ILE A 24 0.01 -3.15 2.13
N CYS A 25 1.21 -3.02 1.58
CA CYS A 25 1.70 -3.71 0.41
C CYS A 25 2.48 -4.96 0.83
N LEU A 26 2.10 -6.13 0.31
CA LEU A 26 2.62 -7.42 0.73
C LEU A 26 3.24 -8.17 -0.47
N ALA A 27 4.57 -8.27 -0.49
CA ALA A 27 5.37 -9.15 -1.36
C ALA A 27 5.00 -9.16 -2.87
N THR A 28 4.64 -8.01 -3.44
CA THR A 28 4.32 -7.86 -4.87
C THR A 28 4.76 -6.52 -5.44
N VAL A 29 5.80 -6.48 -6.29
CA VAL A 29 6.29 -5.20 -6.85
C VAL A 29 5.23 -4.51 -7.71
N LEU A 30 4.67 -5.22 -8.69
CA LEU A 30 3.75 -4.64 -9.69
C LEU A 30 2.52 -3.99 -9.03
N HIS A 31 1.80 -4.74 -8.19
CA HIS A 31 0.59 -4.25 -7.54
C HIS A 31 0.89 -3.17 -6.52
N SER A 32 2.00 -3.27 -5.78
CA SER A 32 2.36 -2.28 -4.76
C SER A 32 2.72 -0.93 -5.38
N VAL A 33 3.51 -0.93 -6.46
CA VAL A 33 3.86 0.29 -7.20
C VAL A 33 2.62 0.90 -7.87
N ALA A 34 1.77 0.08 -8.50
CA ALA A 34 0.52 0.56 -9.10
C ALA A 34 -0.40 1.19 -8.04
N THR A 35 -0.57 0.54 -6.89
CA THR A 35 -1.38 1.05 -5.78
C THR A 35 -0.80 2.35 -5.23
N ALA A 36 0.52 2.40 -5.03
CA ALA A 36 1.23 3.57 -4.52
C ALA A 36 1.01 4.81 -5.40
N ASN A 37 1.13 4.66 -6.72
CA ASN A 37 0.90 5.72 -7.70
C ASN A 37 -0.57 6.17 -7.78
N LEU A 38 -1.53 5.25 -7.63
CA LEU A 38 -2.96 5.56 -7.76
C LEU A 38 -3.56 6.18 -6.49
N ALA A 39 -2.98 5.88 -5.34
CA ALA A 39 -3.51 6.27 -4.06
C ALA A 39 -3.13 7.71 -3.70
N SER A 40 -4.13 8.48 -3.25
CA SER A 40 -3.93 9.86 -2.79
C SER A 40 -2.97 9.91 -1.59
N SER A 41 -2.16 10.96 -1.49
CA SER A 41 -1.24 11.20 -0.35
C SER A 41 -1.98 11.61 0.92
N TYR A 42 -3.21 12.11 0.81
CA TYR A 42 -4.05 12.53 1.91
C TYR A 42 -5.53 12.26 1.64
N LYS A 43 -6.32 12.28 2.70
CA LYS A 43 -7.78 12.19 2.66
C LYS A 43 -8.39 13.23 3.59
N VAL A 44 -9.54 13.76 3.21
CA VAL A 44 -10.36 14.60 4.09
C VAL A 44 -11.43 13.72 4.69
N VAL A 45 -11.42 13.58 6.02
CA VAL A 45 -12.43 12.84 6.79
C VAL A 45 -12.98 13.80 7.83
N ASP A 46 -14.29 14.03 7.81
CA ASP A 46 -14.99 14.96 8.70
C ASP A 46 -14.39 16.39 8.71
N GLY A 47 -13.97 16.88 7.54
CA GLY A 47 -13.34 18.20 7.38
C GLY A 47 -11.86 18.25 7.80
N ILE A 48 -11.30 17.16 8.32
CA ILE A 48 -9.90 17.08 8.76
C ILE A 48 -9.06 16.41 7.68
N VAL A 49 -7.98 17.08 7.28
CA VAL A 49 -6.96 16.51 6.39
C VAL A 49 -6.10 15.51 7.17
N ARG A 50 -6.03 14.27 6.69
CA ARG A 50 -5.19 13.20 7.26
C ARG A 50 -4.32 12.60 6.16
N PRO A 51 -3.04 12.31 6.41
CA PRO A 51 -2.20 11.60 5.45
C PRO A 51 -2.69 10.16 5.26
N VAL A 52 -2.51 9.63 4.05
CA VAL A 52 -2.71 8.21 3.76
C VAL A 52 -1.37 7.50 3.92
N TYR A 53 -1.24 6.67 4.96
CA TYR A 53 -0.01 5.95 5.24
C TYR A 53 0.13 4.70 4.36
N VAL A 54 1.32 4.48 3.82
CA VAL A 54 1.69 3.28 3.05
C VAL A 54 2.77 2.52 3.77
N TYR A 55 2.57 1.22 3.95
CA TYR A 55 3.59 0.31 4.46
C TYR A 55 3.95 -0.67 3.35
N SER A 56 5.22 -0.72 2.96
CA SER A 56 5.72 -1.67 1.96
C SER A 56 6.53 -2.77 2.64
N ILE A 57 6.04 -4.01 2.56
CA ILE A 57 6.67 -5.19 3.14
C ILE A 57 7.11 -6.12 2.02
N ASP A 58 8.41 -6.32 1.90
CA ASP A 58 9.01 -7.27 0.96
C ASP A 58 10.36 -7.73 1.52
N ILE A 59 10.82 -8.92 1.12
CA ILE A 59 12.16 -9.40 1.47
C ILE A 59 13.23 -8.73 0.61
N ALA A 60 12.87 -8.28 -0.60
CA ALA A 60 13.77 -7.60 -1.51
C ALA A 60 13.77 -6.08 -1.26
N GLU A 61 14.93 -5.53 -0.93
CA GLU A 61 15.10 -4.08 -0.71
C GLU A 61 14.71 -3.26 -1.95
N TYR A 62 15.05 -3.76 -3.14
CA TYR A 62 14.65 -3.15 -4.41
C TYR A 62 13.12 -2.97 -4.52
N ALA A 63 12.34 -3.97 -4.09
CA ALA A 63 10.89 -3.94 -4.19
C ALA A 63 10.29 -2.80 -3.34
N VAL A 64 10.71 -2.68 -2.09
CA VAL A 64 10.21 -1.63 -1.19
C VAL A 64 10.69 -0.24 -1.61
N ASN A 65 11.88 -0.13 -2.21
CA ASN A 65 12.41 1.14 -2.72
C ASN A 65 11.61 1.66 -3.93
N GLN A 66 11.15 0.78 -4.81
CA GLN A 66 10.27 1.17 -5.93
C GLN A 66 8.94 1.74 -5.43
N VAL A 67 8.37 1.17 -4.36
CA VAL A 67 7.14 1.68 -3.75
C VAL A 67 7.38 3.04 -3.08
N ALA A 68 8.53 3.21 -2.42
CA ALA A 68 8.90 4.49 -1.81
C ALA A 68 9.07 5.59 -2.85
N ALA A 69 9.75 5.29 -3.97
CA ALA A 69 9.92 6.21 -5.09
C ALA A 69 8.57 6.58 -5.74
N ALA A 70 7.67 5.62 -5.94
CA ALA A 70 6.30 5.86 -6.44
C ALA A 70 5.46 6.78 -5.52
N ARG A 71 5.82 6.87 -4.24
CA ARG A 71 5.20 7.75 -3.26
C ARG A 71 5.96 9.05 -3.01
N GLU A 72 7.02 9.31 -3.77
CA GLU A 72 7.93 10.44 -3.53
C GLU A 72 8.41 10.50 -2.07
N HIS A 73 8.54 9.33 -1.44
CA HIS A 73 8.86 9.18 -0.01
C HIS A 73 7.85 9.82 0.97
N VAL A 74 6.65 10.21 0.52
CA VAL A 74 5.60 10.83 1.35
C VAL A 74 4.69 9.76 1.97
N GLY A 75 4.61 9.77 3.29
CA GLY A 75 3.69 8.90 4.04
C GLY A 75 3.98 7.40 3.87
N VAL A 76 5.15 7.03 3.35
CA VAL A 76 5.55 5.65 3.09
C VAL A 76 6.59 5.18 4.09
N LYS A 77 6.42 3.96 4.60
CA LYS A 77 7.39 3.25 5.43
C LYS A 77 7.71 1.91 4.80
N THR A 78 8.99 1.65 4.59
CA THR A 78 9.49 0.39 4.06
C THR A 78 9.90 -0.54 5.21
N ILE A 79 9.62 -1.83 5.06
CA ILE A 79 9.99 -2.87 6.03
C ILE A 79 10.56 -4.05 5.24
N VAL A 80 11.88 -4.25 5.31
CA VAL A 80 12.56 -5.35 4.62
C VAL A 80 12.50 -6.59 5.50
N THR A 81 11.56 -7.50 5.22
CA THR A 81 11.36 -8.72 6.02
C THR A 81 10.55 -9.76 5.28
N ASN A 82 10.49 -10.98 5.82
CA ASN A 82 9.59 -12.01 5.33
C ASN A 82 8.13 -11.60 5.60
N VAL A 83 7.30 -11.61 4.54
CA VAL A 83 5.91 -11.17 4.63
C VAL A 83 5.04 -12.08 5.52
N GLN A 84 5.34 -13.38 5.59
CA GLN A 84 4.61 -14.33 6.42
C GLN A 84 4.88 -14.04 7.90
N ASP A 85 6.14 -13.84 8.27
CA ASP A 85 6.53 -13.46 9.64
C ASP A 85 5.91 -12.12 10.04
N PHE A 86 5.90 -11.15 9.12
CA PHE A 86 5.24 -9.87 9.34
C PHE A 86 3.75 -10.07 9.68
N VAL A 87 3.00 -10.80 8.85
CA VAL A 87 1.56 -11.02 9.06
C VAL A 87 1.30 -11.77 10.36
N VAL A 88 2.09 -12.80 10.68
CA VAL A 88 1.98 -13.54 11.95
C VAL A 88 2.22 -12.63 13.15
N ASN A 89 3.23 -11.76 13.09
CA ASN A 89 3.53 -10.82 14.17
C ASN A 89 2.45 -9.74 14.32
N VAL A 90 1.89 -9.25 13.20
CA VAL A 90 0.74 -8.32 13.23
C VAL A 90 -0.45 -9.01 13.89
N GLN A 91 -0.81 -10.22 13.46
CA GLN A 91 -1.92 -10.99 14.04
C GLN A 91 -1.77 -11.14 15.56
N LYS A 92 -0.58 -11.54 16.04
CA LYS A 92 -0.30 -11.76 17.47
C LYS A 92 -0.40 -10.50 18.33
N ASN A 93 -0.21 -9.32 17.74
CA ASN A 93 -0.17 -8.06 18.50
C ASN A 93 -1.39 -7.16 18.28
N VAL A 94 -2.19 -7.38 17.24
CA VAL A 94 -3.45 -6.64 16.99
C VAL A 94 -4.64 -7.30 17.70
N LEU A 95 -4.62 -8.62 17.89
CA LEU A 95 -5.71 -9.36 18.58
C LEU A 95 -5.56 -9.39 20.11
N LYS A 96 -4.63 -8.60 20.67
CA LYS A 96 -4.48 -8.39 22.12
C LYS A 96 -5.34 -7.21 22.53
#